data_AF-A0A963FD94-F1
#
_entry.id   AF-A0A963FD94-F1
#
_cell.length_a   1.000
_cell.length_b   1.000
_cell.length_c   1.000
_cell.angle_alpha   90.00
_cell.angle_beta   90.00
_cell.angle_gamma   90.00
#
_symmetry.space_group_name_H-M   'P 1'
#
loop_
_entity.id
_entity.type
_entity.pdbx_description
1 polymer ?
#
loop_
_entity_poly.entity_id
_entity_poly.type
_entity_poly.pdbx_seq_one_letter_code
_entity_poly.pdbx_strand_id
1 'polypeptide(L)'
;MNELETNEKIGKIESRLLSAYIDRELDEQSRQEVEEILRLDPDALSYVVQAKKLSAMIRMSLDAHLNTTEARTAQKILDDRLKKYREKNITSRARGRNRLLDHPFFAVAASIMLLFIGYLVGSYSLETKLQKQIIALEKEKEISLAAVEGERDRILEYIPSGQTMKWKSDNGLVQAELTPIRTLRMDNEQYCREYREVIMQNEKSESKYGISCRVGKERWRTKLILLNGEFNSM
;
A
#
# COMPACT_ATOMS: atom_id res chain seq x y z
N MET A 1 -29.39 11.51 -2.83
CA MET A 1 -29.06 11.81 -4.24
C MET A 1 -27.78 11.07 -4.57
N ASN A 2 -27.92 10.04 -5.39
CA ASN A 2 -26.94 9.25 -6.18
C ASN A 2 -25.80 8.56 -5.42
N GLU A 3 -25.75 7.22 -5.37
CA GLU A 3 -25.22 6.30 -6.41
C GLU A 3 -23.81 6.70 -6.88
N LEU A 4 -22.84 5.77 -6.78
CA LEU A 4 -21.78 5.44 -7.76
C LEU A 4 -20.58 4.71 -7.08
N GLU A 5 -20.75 3.48 -6.58
CA GLU A 5 -19.74 2.45 -6.87
C GLU A 5 -20.13 1.86 -8.22
N THR A 6 -19.69 2.52 -9.28
CA THR A 6 -19.64 1.92 -10.61
C THR A 6 -18.82 0.64 -10.49
N ASN A 7 -19.50 -0.49 -10.52
CA ASN A 7 -18.95 -1.76 -10.96
C ASN A 7 -18.44 -1.54 -12.39
N GLU A 8 -17.21 -1.05 -12.50
CA GLU A 8 -16.59 -0.73 -13.78
C GLU A 8 -16.29 -2.05 -14.46
N LYS A 9 -17.24 -2.50 -15.27
CA LYS A 9 -17.11 -3.67 -16.13
C LYS A 9 -16.46 -3.22 -17.42
N ILE A 10 -15.50 -4.01 -17.88
CA ILE A 10 -14.86 -3.79 -19.17
C ILE A 10 -15.40 -4.88 -20.08
N GLY A 11 -16.41 -4.52 -20.88
CA GLY A 11 -17.25 -5.49 -21.56
C GLY A 11 -18.05 -6.33 -20.56
N LYS A 12 -17.96 -7.67 -20.67
CA LYS A 12 -18.64 -8.62 -19.77
C LYS A 12 -17.82 -9.05 -18.56
N ILE A 13 -16.55 -8.64 -18.46
CA ILE A 13 -15.63 -9.08 -17.42
C ILE A 13 -15.47 -7.99 -16.36
N GLU A 14 -15.43 -8.42 -15.10
CA GLU A 14 -15.14 -7.53 -13.98
C GLU A 14 -13.69 -7.01 -14.05
N SER A 15 -13.52 -5.70 -13.87
CA SER A 15 -12.20 -5.04 -13.92
C SER A 15 -11.17 -5.70 -12.98
N ARG A 16 -11.60 -6.18 -11.81
CA ARG A 16 -10.73 -6.90 -10.85
C ARG A 16 -10.23 -8.24 -11.38
N LEU A 17 -11.11 -9.03 -12.01
CA LEU A 17 -10.73 -10.32 -12.59
C LEU A 17 -9.80 -10.12 -13.79
N LEU A 18 -10.05 -9.06 -14.55
CA LEU A 18 -9.24 -8.67 -15.69
C LEU A 18 -7.84 -8.17 -15.27
N SER A 19 -7.74 -7.42 -14.16
CA SER A 19 -6.47 -7.00 -13.57
C SER A 19 -5.67 -8.21 -13.08
N ALA A 20 -6.28 -9.11 -12.31
CA ALA A 20 -5.62 -10.32 -11.84
C ALA A 20 -5.15 -11.23 -13.00
N TYR A 21 -5.91 -11.27 -14.10
CA TYR A 21 -5.51 -11.96 -15.33
C TYR A 21 -4.29 -11.31 -16.00
N ILE A 22 -4.22 -9.97 -16.06
CA ILE A 22 -3.07 -9.22 -16.61
C ILE A 22 -1.81 -9.44 -15.78
N ASP A 23 -1.95 -9.47 -14.46
CA ASP A 23 -0.85 -9.64 -13.49
C ASP A 23 -0.44 -11.12 -13.30
N ARG A 24 -1.12 -12.06 -13.97
CA ARG A 24 -0.90 -13.52 -13.91
C ARG A 24 -1.11 -14.12 -12.52
N GLU A 25 -2.00 -13.52 -11.75
CA GLU A 25 -2.32 -13.97 -10.40
C GLU A 25 -3.48 -14.98 -10.38
N LEU A 26 -4.08 -15.29 -11.54
CA LEU A 26 -5.16 -16.27 -11.66
C LEU A 26 -4.66 -17.72 -11.77
N ASP A 27 -5.40 -18.61 -11.11
CA ASP A 27 -5.24 -20.07 -11.24
C ASP A 27 -5.62 -20.57 -12.65
N GLU A 28 -5.24 -21.80 -12.97
CA GLU A 28 -5.42 -22.37 -14.31
C GLU A 28 -6.89 -22.42 -14.76
N GLN A 29 -7.82 -22.76 -13.86
CA GLN A 29 -9.22 -22.92 -14.19
C GLN A 29 -9.88 -21.55 -14.40
N SER A 30 -9.67 -20.61 -13.47
CA SER A 30 -10.16 -19.23 -13.57
C SER A 30 -9.57 -18.50 -14.77
N ARG A 31 -8.30 -18.79 -15.09
CA ARG A 31 -7.63 -18.24 -16.27
C ARG A 31 -8.24 -18.78 -17.56
N GLN A 32 -8.54 -20.07 -17.64
CA GLN A 32 -9.20 -20.68 -18.80
C GLN A 32 -10.62 -20.14 -18.98
N GLU A 33 -11.33 -19.90 -17.89
CA GLU A 33 -12.66 -19.28 -17.92
C GLU A 33 -12.62 -17.83 -18.43
N VAL A 34 -11.68 -17.02 -17.93
CA VAL A 34 -11.45 -15.66 -18.43
C VAL A 34 -11.03 -15.69 -19.91
N GLU A 35 -10.20 -16.64 -20.32
CA GLU A 35 -9.78 -16.81 -21.72
C GLU A 35 -10.93 -17.19 -22.65
N GLU A 36 -11.86 -18.01 -22.18
CA GLU A 36 -13.06 -18.36 -22.94
C GLU A 36 -14.02 -17.16 -23.07
N ILE A 37 -14.15 -16.35 -22.02
CA ILE A 37 -14.96 -15.11 -22.08
C ILE A 37 -14.29 -14.08 -23.01
N LEU A 38 -12.96 -13.92 -22.96
CA LEU A 38 -12.22 -13.02 -23.84
C LEU A 38 -12.28 -13.43 -25.31
N ARG A 39 -12.50 -14.72 -25.63
CA ARG A 39 -12.76 -15.17 -27.01
C ARG A 39 -14.12 -14.71 -27.53
N LEU A 40 -15.10 -14.55 -26.64
CA LEU A 40 -16.47 -14.16 -26.96
C LEU A 40 -16.72 -12.65 -26.84
N ASP A 41 -15.74 -11.88 -26.35
CA ASP A 41 -15.81 -10.43 -26.14
C ASP A 41 -14.56 -9.73 -26.73
N PRO A 42 -14.62 -9.28 -28.00
CA PRO A 42 -13.47 -8.67 -28.69
C PRO A 42 -13.04 -7.33 -28.07
N ASP A 43 -13.94 -6.62 -27.38
CA ASP A 43 -13.63 -5.34 -26.75
C ASP A 43 -12.84 -5.54 -25.45
N ALA A 44 -13.24 -6.51 -24.62
CA ALA A 44 -12.48 -6.92 -23.44
C ALA A 44 -11.10 -7.49 -23.83
N LEU A 45 -11.02 -8.25 -24.93
CA LEU A 45 -9.75 -8.74 -25.48
C LEU A 45 -8.83 -7.59 -25.91
N SER A 46 -9.36 -6.60 -26.62
CA SER A 46 -8.62 -5.40 -27.04
C SER A 46 -8.04 -4.65 -25.84
N TYR A 47 -8.83 -4.50 -24.76
CA TYR A 47 -8.36 -3.89 -23.51
C TYR A 47 -7.18 -4.64 -22.89
N VAL A 48 -7.28 -5.97 -22.75
CA VAL A 48 -6.20 -6.80 -22.18
C VAL A 48 -4.93 -6.72 -23.01
N VAL A 49 -5.04 -6.72 -24.35
CA VAL A 49 -3.90 -6.60 -25.25
C VAL A 49 -3.21 -5.24 -25.06
N GLN A 50 -3.97 -4.16 -24.96
CA GLN A 50 -3.43 -2.82 -24.73
C GLN A 50 -2.77 -2.70 -23.35
N ALA A 51 -3.39 -3.21 -22.29
CA ALA A 51 -2.84 -3.21 -20.94
C ALA A 51 -1.53 -4.01 -20.83
N LYS A 52 -1.47 -5.20 -21.45
CA LYS A 52 -0.24 -6.01 -21.53
C LYS A 52 0.86 -5.30 -22.32
N LYS A 53 0.52 -4.66 -23.44
CA LYS A 53 1.46 -3.87 -24.25
C LYS A 53 2.04 -2.69 -23.47
N LEU A 54 1.22 -1.97 -22.70
CA LEU A 54 1.65 -0.87 -21.83
C LEU A 54 2.57 -1.37 -20.70
N SER A 55 2.19 -2.43 -20.00
CA SER A 55 3.01 -3.05 -18.94
C SER A 55 4.38 -3.49 -19.47
N ALA A 56 4.42 -4.05 -20.69
CA ALA A 56 5.67 -4.40 -21.35
C ALA A 56 6.54 -3.16 -21.67
N MET A 57 5.96 -2.07 -22.17
CA MET A 57 6.71 -0.82 -22.42
C MET A 57 7.27 -0.22 -21.12
N ILE A 58 6.49 -0.22 -20.04
CA ILE A 58 6.94 0.25 -18.72
C ILE A 58 8.15 -0.57 -18.27
N ARG A 59 8.05 -1.90 -18.31
CA ARG A 59 9.16 -2.80 -17.92
C ARG A 59 10.40 -2.60 -18.80
N MET A 60 10.24 -2.51 -20.12
CA MET A 60 11.36 -2.26 -21.02
C MET A 60 12.04 -0.91 -20.75
N SER A 61 11.28 0.13 -20.45
CA SER A 61 11.83 1.45 -20.10
C SER A 61 12.56 1.45 -18.76
N LEU A 62 11.99 0.74 -17.77
CA LEU A 62 12.55 0.62 -16.43
C LEU A 62 13.81 -0.23 -16.43
N ASP A 63 13.78 -1.38 -17.10
CA ASP A 63 14.93 -2.28 -17.23
C ASP A 63 16.06 -1.64 -18.05
N ALA A 64 15.74 -0.89 -19.10
CA ALA A 64 16.73 -0.13 -19.86
C ALA A 64 17.40 0.97 -19.01
N HIS A 65 16.67 1.57 -18.05
CA HIS A 65 17.25 2.55 -17.13
C HIS A 65 18.09 1.89 -16.02
N LEU A 66 17.58 0.81 -15.42
CA LEU A 66 18.20 0.12 -14.29
C LEU A 66 19.43 -0.73 -14.68
N ASN A 67 19.47 -1.23 -15.92
CA ASN A 67 20.62 -2.01 -16.41
C ASN A 67 21.69 -1.18 -17.11
N THR A 68 21.62 0.15 -17.09
CA THR A 68 22.76 0.97 -17.51
C THR A 68 23.92 0.78 -16.53
N THR A 69 25.11 0.59 -17.07
CA THR A 69 26.36 0.61 -16.31
C THR A 69 26.51 1.88 -15.48
N GLU A 70 25.87 2.97 -15.90
CA GLU A 70 25.83 4.26 -15.21
C GLU A 70 25.06 4.21 -13.89
N ALA A 71 23.90 3.55 -13.82
CA ALA A 71 23.14 3.40 -12.57
C ALA A 71 23.93 2.61 -11.51
N ARG A 72 24.58 1.51 -11.93
CA ARG A 72 25.43 0.70 -11.05
C ARG A 72 26.71 1.44 -10.62
N THR A 73 27.29 2.22 -11.53
CA THR A 73 28.49 3.02 -11.24
C THR A 73 28.15 4.22 -10.36
N ALA A 74 26.99 4.86 -10.55
CA ALA A 74 26.50 5.94 -9.70
C ALA A 74 26.24 5.45 -8.28
N GLN A 75 25.65 4.26 -8.12
CA GLN A 75 25.43 3.66 -6.81
C GLN A 75 26.76 3.31 -6.13
N LYS A 76 27.71 2.74 -6.87
CA LYS A 76 29.06 2.48 -6.36
C LYS A 76 29.84 3.76 -5.99
N ILE A 77 29.72 4.82 -6.80
CA ILE A 77 30.36 6.14 -6.53
C ILE A 77 29.71 6.80 -5.31
N LEU A 78 28.39 6.67 -5.14
CA LEU A 78 27.67 7.19 -3.99
C LEU A 78 28.15 6.49 -2.72
N ASP A 79 28.24 5.16 -2.74
CA ASP A 79 28.74 4.35 -1.62
C ASP A 79 30.20 4.67 -1.28
N ASP A 80 31.08 4.79 -2.28
CA ASP A 80 32.49 5.15 -2.09
C ASP A 80 32.66 6.58 -1.56
N ARG A 81 31.83 7.54 -2.01
CA ARG A 81 31.84 8.93 -1.49
C ARG A 81 31.33 9.00 -0.06
N LEU A 82 30.26 8.28 0.28
CA LEU A 82 29.73 8.22 1.64
C LEU A 82 30.76 7.63 2.61
N LYS A 83 31.47 6.60 2.18
CA LYS A 83 32.58 6.01 2.96
C LYS A 83 33.71 7.02 3.19
N LYS A 84 34.11 7.75 2.15
CA LYS A 84 35.18 8.75 2.24
C LYS A 84 34.81 9.97 3.09
N TYR A 85 33.54 10.38 3.10
CA TYR A 85 33.02 11.45 3.96
C TYR A 85 33.00 11.04 5.44
N ARG A 86 32.69 9.76 5.70
CA ARG A 86 32.69 9.16 7.05
C ARG A 86 34.08 9.13 7.67
N GLU A 87 35.12 8.88 6.88
CA GLU A 87 36.51 8.81 7.34
C GLU A 87 37.15 10.20 7.51
N LYS A 88 36.75 11.19 6.70
CA LYS A 88 37.39 12.53 6.72
C LYS A 88 36.94 13.44 7.85
N ASN A 89 35.79 13.16 8.49
CA ASN A 89 35.26 13.96 9.60
C ASN A 89 35.84 13.62 10.98
N ILE A 90 36.83 12.72 11.06
CA ILE A 90 37.48 12.37 12.34
C ILE A 90 38.82 13.10 12.53
N THR A 91 39.39 13.77 11.51
CA THR A 91 40.66 14.51 11.68
C THR A 91 40.73 15.81 10.86
N SER A 92 40.56 16.96 11.52
CA SER A 92 41.45 18.15 11.36
C SER A 92 40.90 19.37 12.11
N ARG A 93 41.56 19.64 13.23
CA ARG A 93 41.59 20.91 13.95
C ARG A 93 42.83 21.65 13.45
N ALA A 94 42.72 22.83 12.80
CA ALA A 94 43.66 23.96 12.89
C ALA A 94 43.45 25.06 11.81
N ARG A 95 43.40 26.30 12.31
CA ARG A 95 43.95 27.57 11.80
C ARG A 95 44.39 27.70 10.32
N GLY A 96 43.93 28.78 9.70
CA GLY A 96 44.65 29.44 8.59
C GLY A 96 43.80 30.51 7.91
N ARG A 97 43.85 31.74 8.42
CA ARG A 97 43.24 32.93 7.81
C ARG A 97 44.21 33.44 6.74
N ASN A 98 43.83 33.42 5.45
CA ASN A 98 44.55 34.18 4.43
C ASN A 98 43.67 34.67 3.27
N ARG A 99 44.01 35.89 2.84
CA ARG A 99 43.39 36.76 1.85
C ARG A 99 43.47 36.13 0.45
N LEU A 100 42.33 35.89 -0.20
CA LEU A 100 42.26 35.34 -1.56
C LEU A 100 40.94 35.79 -2.25
N LEU A 101 40.61 37.08 -2.11
CA LEU A 101 39.27 37.63 -2.38
C LEU A 101 39.23 38.79 -3.38
N ASP A 102 40.23 38.95 -4.26
CA ASP A 102 40.31 40.12 -5.17
C ASP A 102 40.40 39.77 -6.67
N HIS A 103 39.68 38.74 -7.15
CA HIS A 103 39.51 38.54 -8.61
C HIS A 103 38.04 38.42 -9.03
N PRO A 104 37.59 39.20 -10.06
CA PRO A 104 36.17 39.29 -10.46
C PRO A 104 35.61 37.99 -11.04
N PHE A 105 36.48 37.08 -11.50
CA PHE A 105 36.07 35.75 -11.98
C PHE A 105 35.52 34.85 -10.86
N PHE A 106 35.93 35.04 -9.60
CA PHE A 106 35.38 34.27 -8.48
C PHE A 106 33.96 34.70 -8.10
N ALA A 107 33.58 35.95 -8.37
CA ALA A 107 32.23 36.43 -8.07
C ALA A 107 31.17 35.75 -8.94
N VAL A 108 31.46 35.53 -10.23
CA VAL A 108 30.57 34.83 -11.16
C VAL A 108 30.52 33.32 -10.87
N ALA A 109 31.66 32.71 -10.53
CA ALA A 109 31.68 31.29 -10.14
C ALA A 109 30.93 31.02 -8.82
N ALA A 110 31.00 31.95 -7.87
CA ALA A 110 30.31 31.84 -6.58
C ALA A 110 28.79 31.96 -6.73
N SER A 111 28.28 32.82 -7.61
CA SER A 111 26.83 32.95 -7.84
C SER A 111 26.24 31.70 -8.51
N ILE A 112 26.96 31.10 -9.45
CA ILE A 112 26.56 29.83 -10.08
C ILE A 112 26.58 28.69 -9.05
N MET A 113 27.63 28.58 -8.22
CA MET A 113 27.65 27.57 -7.14
C MET A 113 26.52 27.75 -6.13
N LEU A 114 26.20 28.98 -5.74
CA LEU A 114 25.09 29.24 -4.81
C LEU A 114 23.74 28.86 -5.40
N LEU A 115 23.53 29.07 -6.71
CA LEU A 115 22.31 28.62 -7.39
C LEU A 115 22.22 27.08 -7.45
N PHE A 116 23.32 26.40 -7.76
CA PHE A 116 23.34 24.93 -7.77
C PHE A 116 23.15 24.33 -6.38
N ILE A 117 23.80 24.88 -5.35
CA ILE A 117 23.64 24.44 -3.95
C ILE A 117 22.21 24.75 -3.48
N GLY A 118 21.67 25.93 -3.79
CA GLY A 118 20.29 26.31 -3.47
C GLY A 118 19.27 25.40 -4.15
N TYR A 119 19.47 25.05 -5.41
CA TYR A 119 18.63 24.13 -6.16
C TYR A 119 18.66 22.71 -5.57
N LEU A 120 19.86 22.18 -5.29
CA LEU A 120 20.03 20.83 -4.71
C LEU A 120 19.48 20.72 -3.28
N VAL A 121 19.70 21.74 -2.44
CA VAL A 121 19.16 21.76 -1.07
C VAL A 121 17.63 21.94 -1.10
N GLY A 122 17.12 22.75 -2.02
CA GLY A 122 15.69 22.94 -2.24
C GLY A 122 14.98 21.67 -2.67
N SER A 123 15.53 20.92 -3.64
CA SER A 123 14.94 19.68 -4.13
C SER A 123 14.94 18.57 -3.07
N TYR A 124 16.04 18.40 -2.33
CA TYR A 124 16.12 17.43 -1.23
C TYR A 124 15.16 17.75 -0.08
N SER A 125 14.96 19.04 0.25
CA SER A 125 14.05 19.43 1.33
C SER A 125 12.59 19.09 1.01
N LEU A 126 12.19 19.15 -0.27
CA LEU A 126 10.83 18.84 -0.70
C LEU A 126 10.50 17.33 -0.54
N GLU A 127 11.43 16.45 -0.94
CA GLU A 127 11.24 14.99 -0.86
C GLU A 127 11.09 14.49 0.58
N THR A 128 11.85 15.07 1.53
CA THR A 128 11.80 14.63 2.93
C THR A 128 10.46 14.93 3.62
N LYS A 129 9.74 15.98 3.20
CA LYS A 129 8.42 16.29 3.77
C LYS A 129 7.37 15.31 3.27
N LEU A 130 7.40 14.97 1.99
CA LEU A 130 6.46 14.02 1.40
C LEU A 130 6.66 12.61 1.98
N GLN A 131 7.91 12.16 2.11
CA GLN A 131 8.21 10.86 2.74
C GLN A 131 7.74 10.80 4.20
N LYS A 132 7.93 11.87 4.98
CA LYS A 132 7.45 11.92 6.37
C LYS A 132 5.92 11.80 6.47
N GLN A 133 5.19 12.39 5.53
CA GLN A 133 3.73 12.27 5.47
C GLN A 133 3.29 10.86 5.10
N ILE A 134 3.92 10.22 4.12
CA ILE A 134 3.61 8.84 3.72
C ILE A 134 3.86 7.86 4.87
N ILE A 135 5.02 7.95 5.53
CA ILE A 135 5.36 7.08 6.66
C ILE A 135 4.40 7.31 7.85
N ALA A 136 3.99 8.55 8.10
CA ALA A 136 3.01 8.85 9.14
C ALA A 136 1.63 8.23 8.83
N LEU A 137 1.18 8.33 7.58
CA LEU A 137 -0.08 7.74 7.11
C LEU A 137 -0.06 6.20 7.17
N GLU A 138 1.05 5.58 6.76
CA GLU A 138 1.21 4.12 6.85
C GLU A 138 1.17 3.64 8.31
N LYS A 139 1.87 4.35 9.20
CA LYS A 139 1.89 4.04 10.63
C LYS A 139 0.51 4.21 11.27
N GLU A 140 -0.25 5.22 10.86
CA GLU A 140 -1.62 5.46 11.33
C GLU A 140 -2.57 4.34 10.87
N LYS A 141 -2.39 3.84 9.64
CA LYS A 141 -3.11 2.69 9.10
C LYS A 141 -2.76 1.39 9.84
N GLU A 142 -1.50 1.17 10.17
CA GLU A 142 -1.05 -0.03 10.89
C GLU A 142 -1.61 -0.07 12.32
N ILE A 143 -1.54 1.05 13.04
CA ILE A 143 -2.08 1.16 14.40
C ILE A 143 -3.60 0.94 14.42
N SER A 144 -4.31 1.48 13.44
CA SER A 144 -5.75 1.30 13.33
C SER A 144 -6.14 -0.14 12.99
N LEU A 145 -5.39 -0.84 12.13
CA LEU A 145 -5.66 -2.25 11.82
C LEU A 145 -5.44 -3.16 13.04
N ALA A 146 -4.33 -2.97 13.77
CA ALA A 146 -4.02 -3.75 14.97
C ALA A 146 -5.06 -3.54 16.08
N ALA A 147 -5.55 -2.32 16.26
CA ALA A 147 -6.61 -2.02 17.23
C ALA A 147 -7.93 -2.74 16.88
N VAL A 148 -8.27 -2.83 15.60
CA VAL A 148 -9.46 -3.56 15.14
C VAL A 148 -9.33 -5.06 15.39
N GLU A 149 -8.15 -5.64 15.12
CA GLU A 149 -7.91 -7.07 15.34
C GLU A 149 -7.99 -7.46 16.81
N GLY A 150 -7.37 -6.69 17.70
CA GLY A 150 -7.40 -6.96 19.15
C GLY A 150 -8.82 -6.92 19.73
N GLU A 151 -9.61 -5.91 19.38
CA GLU A 151 -10.98 -5.81 19.89
C GLU A 151 -11.90 -6.86 19.25
N ARG A 152 -11.68 -7.22 17.99
CA ARG A 152 -12.38 -8.34 17.34
C ARG A 152 -12.19 -9.63 18.13
N ASP A 153 -10.95 -9.98 18.45
CA ASP A 153 -10.64 -11.20 19.19
C ASP A 153 -11.32 -11.23 20.56
N ARG A 154 -11.34 -10.08 21.25
CA ARG A 154 -12.03 -9.91 22.53
C ARG A 154 -13.54 -10.11 22.40
N ILE A 155 -14.16 -9.50 21.39
CA ILE A 155 -15.60 -9.61 21.13
C ILE A 155 -15.95 -11.06 20.76
N LEU A 156 -15.16 -11.69 19.89
CA LEU A 156 -15.35 -13.09 19.52
C LEU A 156 -15.11 -14.06 20.68
N GLU A 157 -14.37 -13.69 21.71
CA GLU A 157 -14.23 -14.52 22.91
C GLU A 157 -15.45 -14.38 23.84
N TYR A 158 -15.90 -13.15 24.10
CA TYR A 158 -16.79 -12.87 25.24
C TYR A 158 -18.23 -12.53 24.86
N ILE A 159 -18.48 -12.06 23.65
CA ILE A 159 -19.83 -11.63 23.24
C ILE A 159 -20.61 -12.83 22.68
N PRO A 160 -21.83 -13.09 23.16
CA PRO A 160 -22.69 -14.14 22.61
C PRO A 160 -23.11 -13.90 21.16
N SER A 161 -23.48 -14.98 20.48
CA SER A 161 -24.06 -14.90 19.14
C SER A 161 -25.38 -14.12 19.14
N GLY A 162 -25.59 -13.28 18.13
CA GLY A 162 -26.74 -12.40 17.97
C GLY A 162 -26.60 -11.05 18.67
N GLN A 163 -25.59 -10.85 19.51
CA GLN A 163 -25.37 -9.57 20.20
C GLN A 163 -24.35 -8.72 19.44
N THR A 164 -24.75 -7.52 19.05
CA THR A 164 -23.86 -6.55 18.41
C THR A 164 -23.08 -5.78 19.46
N MET A 165 -21.77 -5.71 19.30
CA MET A 165 -20.91 -4.84 20.07
C MET A 165 -20.38 -3.70 19.20
N LYS A 166 -20.44 -2.47 19.72
CA LYS A 166 -19.91 -1.27 19.07
C LYS A 166 -18.70 -0.78 19.84
N TRP A 167 -17.66 -0.37 19.14
CA TRP A 167 -16.47 0.21 19.74
C TRP A 167 -15.85 1.28 18.86
N LYS A 168 -14.94 2.04 19.46
CA LYS A 168 -14.18 3.10 18.81
C LYS A 168 -12.72 2.96 19.25
N SER A 169 -11.80 3.11 18.32
CA SER A 169 -10.36 3.10 18.63
C SER A 169 -9.99 4.30 19.52
N ASP A 170 -8.92 4.18 20.31
CA ASP A 170 -8.51 5.22 21.27
C ASP A 170 -8.18 6.56 20.59
N ASN A 171 -7.62 6.52 19.38
CA ASN A 171 -7.34 7.70 18.56
C ASN A 171 -8.60 8.24 17.83
N GLY A 172 -9.72 7.53 17.94
CA GLY A 172 -11.01 7.89 17.36
C GLY A 172 -11.12 7.80 15.84
N LEU A 173 -10.09 7.29 15.17
CA LEU A 173 -10.02 7.17 13.71
C LEU A 173 -10.91 6.06 13.15
N VAL A 174 -11.15 5.02 13.94
CA VAL A 174 -11.95 3.87 13.53
C VAL A 174 -13.10 3.69 14.51
N GLN A 175 -14.31 3.63 13.96
CA GLN A 175 -15.49 3.17 14.69
C GLN A 175 -15.96 1.88 14.02
N ALA A 176 -16.28 0.86 14.82
CA ALA A 176 -16.68 -0.43 14.28
C ALA A 176 -17.79 -1.07 15.11
N GLU A 177 -18.55 -1.93 14.43
CA GLU A 177 -19.58 -2.77 15.02
C GLU A 177 -19.33 -4.22 14.61
N LEU A 178 -19.52 -5.16 15.53
CA LEU A 178 -19.36 -6.58 15.27
C LEU A 178 -20.44 -7.38 15.95
N THR A 179 -21.03 -8.27 15.16
CA THR A 179 -22.09 -9.17 15.59
C THR A 179 -21.62 -10.58 15.34
N PRO A 180 -21.27 -11.37 16.39
CA PRO A 180 -21.09 -12.80 16.23
C PRO A 180 -22.44 -13.40 15.80
N ILE A 181 -22.45 -14.21 14.75
CA ILE A 181 -23.68 -14.78 14.18
C ILE A 181 -23.91 -16.18 14.73
N ARG A 182 -22.88 -17.03 14.69
CA ARG A 182 -22.93 -18.40 15.21
C ARG A 182 -21.54 -18.93 15.53
N THR A 183 -21.51 -19.93 16.41
CA THR A 183 -20.31 -20.72 16.70
C THR A 183 -20.41 -22.05 15.98
N LEU A 184 -19.36 -22.41 15.27
CA LEU A 184 -19.16 -23.68 14.56
C LEU A 184 -18.08 -24.48 15.31
N ARG A 185 -18.26 -25.80 15.41
CA ARG A 185 -17.22 -26.71 15.88
C ARG A 185 -16.77 -27.55 14.69
N MET A 186 -15.49 -27.47 14.39
CA MET A 186 -14.85 -28.22 13.32
C MET A 186 -14.50 -29.64 13.80
N ASP A 187 -14.23 -30.55 12.86
CA ASP A 187 -13.91 -31.97 13.15
C ASP A 187 -12.66 -32.14 14.03
N ASN A 188 -11.72 -31.19 13.97
CA ASN A 188 -10.53 -31.13 14.82
C ASN A 188 -10.79 -30.50 16.20
N GLU A 189 -12.06 -30.41 16.62
CA GLU A 189 -12.53 -29.76 17.83
C GLU A 189 -12.22 -28.25 17.94
N GLN A 190 -11.80 -27.61 16.84
CA GLN A 190 -11.56 -26.18 16.81
C GLN A 190 -12.89 -25.42 16.75
N TYR A 191 -13.05 -24.43 17.63
CA TYR A 191 -14.17 -23.51 17.58
C TYR A 191 -13.91 -22.40 16.57
N CYS A 192 -14.85 -22.20 15.65
CA CYS A 192 -14.86 -21.07 14.75
C CYS A 192 -16.13 -20.25 14.97
N ARG A 193 -16.06 -18.95 14.73
CA ARG A 193 -17.19 -18.03 14.84
C ARG A 193 -17.36 -17.29 13.53
N GLU A 194 -18.59 -17.35 13.03
CA GLU A 194 -19.05 -16.49 11.95
C GLU A 194 -19.48 -15.16 12.56
N TYR A 195 -19.15 -14.06 11.90
CA TYR A 195 -19.49 -12.72 12.37
C TYR A 195 -19.75 -11.77 11.19
N ARG A 196 -20.52 -10.72 11.46
CA ARG A 196 -20.60 -9.53 10.61
C ARG A 196 -19.80 -8.42 11.29
N GLU A 197 -18.95 -7.73 10.54
CA GLU A 197 -18.23 -6.53 10.98
C GLU A 197 -18.63 -5.36 10.08
N VAL A 198 -18.89 -4.20 10.68
CA VAL A 198 -19.16 -2.94 9.98
C VAL A 198 -18.13 -1.93 10.46
N ILE A 199 -17.28 -1.44 9.57
CA ILE A 199 -16.25 -0.43 9.86
C ILE A 199 -16.73 0.90 9.31
N MET A 200 -16.69 1.94 10.13
CA MET A 200 -17.03 3.32 9.80
C MET A 200 -15.75 4.15 9.83
N GLN A 201 -15.34 4.64 8.67
CA GLN A 201 -14.16 5.50 8.51
C GLN A 201 -14.49 6.62 7.53
N ASN A 202 -14.24 7.88 7.94
CA ASN A 202 -14.42 9.07 7.08
C ASN A 202 -15.77 9.09 6.33
N GLU A 203 -16.87 8.88 7.05
CA GLU A 203 -18.25 8.86 6.53
C GLU A 203 -18.60 7.68 5.59
N LYS A 204 -17.65 6.79 5.30
CA LYS A 204 -17.90 5.54 4.59
C LYS A 204 -18.10 4.39 5.58
N SER A 205 -19.13 3.58 5.33
CA SER A 205 -19.37 2.34 6.07
C SER A 205 -19.10 1.14 5.18
N GLU A 206 -18.14 0.30 5.57
CA GLU A 206 -17.84 -0.95 4.90
C GLU A 206 -18.36 -2.12 5.75
N SER A 207 -19.22 -2.96 5.18
CA SER A 207 -19.70 -4.17 5.85
C SER A 207 -19.06 -5.41 5.25
N LYS A 208 -18.60 -6.31 6.12
CA LYS A 208 -18.04 -7.60 5.73
C LYS A 208 -18.53 -8.70 6.66
N TYR A 209 -18.53 -9.91 6.13
CA TYR A 209 -18.71 -11.12 6.92
C TYR A 209 -17.38 -11.83 7.05
N GLY A 210 -17.18 -12.53 8.16
CA GLY A 210 -15.97 -13.29 8.36
C GLY A 210 -16.21 -14.56 9.16
N ILE A 211 -15.27 -15.49 9.02
CA ILE A 211 -15.15 -16.66 9.88
C ILE A 211 -13.77 -16.62 10.53
N SER A 212 -13.75 -16.65 11.85
CA SER A 212 -12.52 -16.68 12.65
C SER A 212 -12.49 -17.92 13.51
N CYS A 213 -11.35 -18.61 13.56
CA CYS A 213 -11.17 -19.81 14.38
C CYS A 213 -10.27 -19.52 15.58
N ARG A 214 -10.65 -20.03 16.75
CA ARG A 214 -9.90 -19.87 17.99
C ARG A 214 -8.57 -20.63 17.88
N VAL A 215 -7.46 -19.93 18.08
CA VAL A 215 -6.10 -20.49 18.07
C VAL A 215 -5.45 -20.46 19.46
N GLY A 216 -6.10 -19.83 20.44
CA GLY A 216 -5.68 -19.79 21.84
C GLY A 216 -6.72 -19.06 22.68
N LYS A 217 -6.42 -18.87 23.97
CA LYS A 217 -7.24 -18.01 24.85
C LYS A 217 -7.22 -16.58 24.28
N GLU A 218 -8.40 -16.01 24.03
CA GLU A 218 -8.57 -14.65 23.47
C GLU A 218 -7.81 -14.41 22.16
N ARG A 219 -7.46 -15.47 21.43
CA ARG A 219 -6.76 -15.36 20.15
C ARG A 219 -7.56 -16.07 19.08
N TRP A 220 -7.98 -15.31 18.10
CA TRP A 220 -8.74 -15.78 16.96
C TRP A 220 -7.94 -15.53 15.68
N ARG A 221 -8.12 -16.39 14.69
CA ARG A 221 -7.51 -16.23 13.38
C ARG A 221 -8.59 -16.25 12.32
N THR A 222 -8.75 -15.14 11.62
CA THR A 222 -9.65 -15.05 10.49
C THR A 222 -9.20 -16.01 9.39
N LYS A 223 -10.12 -16.86 8.94
CA LYS A 223 -9.94 -17.86 7.89
C LYS A 223 -10.57 -17.43 6.57
N LEU A 224 -11.67 -16.69 6.66
CA LEU A 224 -12.44 -16.22 5.52
C LEU A 224 -12.96 -14.81 5.81
N ILE A 225 -12.90 -13.95 4.80
CA ILE A 225 -13.59 -12.66 4.76
C ILE A 225 -14.36 -12.61 3.45
N LEU A 226 -15.64 -12.26 3.56
CA LEU A 226 -16.51 -11.95 2.44
C LEU A 226 -16.80 -10.45 2.53
N LEU A 227 -16.28 -9.69 1.57
CA LEU A 227 -16.61 -8.28 1.43
C LEU A 227 -18.01 -8.20 0.79
N ASN A 228 -18.94 -7.48 1.42
CA ASN A 228 -20.21 -7.23 0.75
C ASN A 228 -19.94 -6.26 -0.39
N GLY A 229 -20.03 -6.74 -1.64
CA GLY A 229 -20.41 -5.87 -2.75
C GLY A 229 -21.86 -5.42 -2.51
N GLU A 230 -22.12 -4.14 -2.72
CA GLU A 230 -23.43 -3.50 -2.51
C GLU A 230 -24.60 -4.35 -3.06
N PHE A 231 -25.40 -4.94 -2.18
CA PHE A 231 -26.76 -5.36 -2.55
C PHE A 231 -27.69 -4.19 -2.25
N ASN A 232 -27.79 -3.26 -3.21
CA ASN A 232 -28.92 -2.34 -3.28
C ASN A 232 -30.18 -3.17 -3.53
N SER A 233 -30.97 -3.38 -2.47
CA SER A 233 -32.36 -3.80 -2.61
C SER A 233 -33.17 -2.59 -3.09
N MET A 234 -33.46 -2.54 -4.40
CA MET A 234 -34.65 -1.88 -4.91
C MET A 234 -35.88 -2.76 -4.64
#